data_AF-A0A6S7BLT2-F1
#
_entry.id   AF-A0A6S7BLT2-F1
#
_cell.length_a   1.000
_cell.length_b   1.000
_cell.length_c   1.000
_cell.angle_alpha   90.00
_cell.angle_beta   90.00
_cell.angle_gamma   90.00
#
_symmetry.space_group_name_H-M   'P 1'
#
loop_
_entity.id
_entity.type
_entity.pdbx_description
1 polymer ?
#
loop_
_entity_poly.entity_id
_entity_poly.type
_entity_poly.pdbx_seq_one_letter_code
_entity_poly.pdbx_strand_id
1 'polypeptide(L)' 'MAQSQRAHICAHPLEKLDLNSTLALILETEDPFLMPLYRFEEIIEMAAREGLAPELRGYLYGLCDQRRVAIYSGGR' A
#
# COMPACT_ATOMS: atom_id res chain seq x y z
N MET A 1 4.01 38.22 -12.94
CA MET A 1 3.86 37.40 -11.71
C MET A 1 4.04 35.95 -12.12
N ALA A 2 5.23 35.38 -11.91
CA ALA A 2 5.50 34.00 -12.30
C ALA A 2 4.84 33.06 -11.27
N GLN A 3 3.75 32.40 -11.66
CA GLN A 3 3.21 31.28 -10.92
C GLN A 3 4.26 30.17 -10.93
N SER A 4 4.97 30.03 -9.82
CA SER A 4 5.81 28.88 -9.54
C SER A 4 4.88 27.67 -9.45
N GLN A 5 4.73 26.95 -10.56
CA GLN A 5 4.23 25.58 -10.56
C GLN A 5 5.25 24.76 -9.78
N ARG A 6 5.07 24.70 -8.45
CA ARG A 6 5.66 23.64 -7.64
C ARG A 6 5.09 22.37 -8.23
N ALA A 7 5.93 21.60 -8.93
CA ALA A 7 5.63 20.23 -9.24
C ALA A 7 5.12 19.60 -7.94
N HIS A 8 3.87 19.14 -7.93
CA HIS A 8 3.39 18.27 -6.87
C HIS A 8 4.27 17.03 -6.97
N ILE A 9 5.36 17.01 -6.21
CA ILE A 9 6.13 15.79 -5.99
C ILE A 9 5.08 14.83 -5.43
N CYS A 10 4.77 13.80 -6.21
CA CYS A 10 3.79 12.80 -5.85
C CYS A 10 4.38 12.07 -4.64
N ALA A 11 4.10 12.58 -3.45
CA ALA A 11 4.58 12.03 -2.18
C ALA A 11 4.17 10.56 -2.11
N HIS A 12 5.10 9.69 -1.72
CA HIS A 12 4.81 8.27 -1.65
C HIS A 12 3.64 8.05 -0.68
N PRO A 13 2.62 7.23 -0.99
CA PRO A 13 1.44 7.07 -0.13
C PRO A 13 1.76 6.69 1.33
N LEU A 14 2.88 6.00 1.54
CA LEU A 14 3.40 5.64 2.87
C LEU A 14 3.95 6.83 3.68
N GLU A 15 4.29 7.97 3.06
CA GLU A 15 4.72 9.17 3.81
C GLU A 15 3.60 9.75 4.69
N LYS A 16 2.35 9.46 4.34
CA LYS A 16 1.16 9.88 5.10
C LYS A 16 0.75 8.83 6.16
N LEU A 17 1.44 7.70 6.22
CA LEU A 17 1.11 6.62 7.15
C LEU A 17 1.74 6.94 8.52
N ASP A 18 0.92 6.85 9.58
CA ASP A 18 1.46 6.87 10.94
C ASP A 18 2.34 5.64 11.14
N LEU A 19 3.62 5.87 11.47
CA LEU A 19 4.62 4.82 11.69
C LEU A 19 4.26 3.91 12.88
N ASN A 20 3.41 4.37 13.80
CA ASN A 20 2.94 3.56 14.91
C ASN A 20 1.63 2.80 14.60
N SER A 21 1.09 2.96 13.40
CA SER A 21 -0.12 2.23 12.99
C SER A 21 0.17 0.74 12.81
N THR A 22 -0.86 -0.08 13.05
CA THR A 22 -0.81 -1.53 12.78
C THR A 22 -0.36 -1.82 11.35
N LEU A 23 -0.82 -1.00 10.39
CA LEU A 23 -0.43 -1.16 8.98
C LEU A 23 1.05 -0.89 8.74
N ALA A 24 1.63 0.15 9.36
CA ALA A 24 3.06 0.44 9.21
C ALA A 24 3.92 -0.73 9.70
N LEU A 25 3.57 -1.28 10.87
CA LEU A 25 4.24 -2.45 11.44
C LEU A 25 4.14 -3.68 10.54
N ILE A 26 2.96 -3.93 9.97
CA ILE A 26 2.77 -5.04 9.01
C ILE A 26 3.66 -4.85 7.78
N LEU A 27 3.67 -3.66 7.19
CA LEU A 27 4.47 -3.38 5.98
C LEU A 27 5.98 -3.40 6.24
N GLU A 28 6.41 -3.15 7.48
CA GLU A 28 7.82 -3.24 7.89
C GLU A 28 8.25 -4.70 8.15
N THR A 29 7.36 -5.54 8.67
CA THR A 29 7.72 -6.87 9.18
C THR A 29 7.30 -8.03 8.26
N GLU A 30 6.29 -7.83 7.43
CA GLU A 30 5.78 -8.84 6.49
C GLU A 30 6.20 -8.44 5.06
N ASP A 31 6.92 -9.32 4.34
CA ASP A 31 7.24 -9.10 2.92
C ASP A 31 5.96 -9.26 2.07
N PRO A 32 5.47 -8.19 1.41
CA PRO A 32 4.26 -8.26 0.61
C PRO A 32 4.36 -9.29 -0.53
N PHE A 33 5.54 -9.55 -1.08
CA PHE A 33 5.71 -10.51 -2.17
C PHE A 33 5.71 -11.97 -1.72
N LEU A 34 5.90 -12.23 -0.42
CA LEU A 34 5.83 -13.57 0.17
C LEU A 34 4.53 -13.81 0.95
N MET A 35 3.77 -12.74 1.18
CA MET A 35 2.51 -12.78 1.88
C MET A 35 1.44 -13.59 1.11
N PRO A 36 0.64 -14.43 1.81
CA PRO A 36 -0.52 -15.07 1.22
C PRO A 36 -1.58 -14.05 0.78
N LEU A 37 -2.32 -14.34 -0.30
CA LEU A 37 -3.35 -13.43 -0.82
C LEU A 37 -4.45 -13.09 0.20
N TYR A 38 -4.89 -14.07 1.01
CA TYR A 38 -5.91 -13.83 2.04
C TYR A 38 -5.45 -12.78 3.07
N ARG A 39 -4.15 -12.75 3.39
CA ARG A 39 -3.56 -11.80 4.34
C ARG A 39 -3.54 -10.38 3.75
N PHE A 40 -3.31 -10.26 2.45
CA PHE A 40 -3.45 -8.99 1.73
C PHE A 40 -4.88 -8.46 1.78
N GLU A 41 -5.86 -9.34 1.58
CA GLU A 41 -7.28 -8.97 1.61
C GLU A 41 -7.69 -8.48 3.01
N GLU A 42 -7.24 -9.16 4.07
CA GLU A 42 -7.41 -8.69 5.47
C GLU A 42 -6.80 -7.30 5.69
N ILE A 43 -5.60 -7.03 5.17
CA ILE A 43 -4.92 -5.74 5.32
C ILE A 43 -5.69 -4.62 4.61
N ILE A 44 -6.24 -4.91 3.42
CA ILE A 44 -7.05 -3.95 2.65
C ILE A 44 -8.36 -3.64 3.41
N GLU A 45 -9.02 -4.65 3.96
CA GLU A 45 -10.23 -4.48 4.77
C GLU A 45 -9.94 -3.69 6.06
N MET A 46 -8.83 -4.00 6.73
CA MET A 46 -8.37 -3.25 7.90
C MET A 46 -8.13 -1.78 7.55
N ALA A 47 -7.42 -1.50 6.45
CA ALA A 47 -7.16 -0.15 5.97
C ALA A 47 -8.46 0.62 5.65
N ALA A 48 -9.48 -0.06 5.13
CA ALA A 48 -10.80 0.53 4.91
C ALA A 48 -11.52 0.85 6.24
N ARG A 49 -11.47 -0.07 7.21
CA ARG A 49 -12.09 0.09 8.53
C ARG A 49 -11.45 1.20 9.36
N GLU A 50 -10.13 1.34 9.28
CA GLU A 50 -9.37 2.38 9.98
C GLU A 50 -9.50 3.76 9.30
N GLY A 51 -10.21 3.86 8.18
CA GLY A 51 -10.46 5.13 7.50
C GLY A 51 -9.21 5.71 6.84
N LEU A 52 -8.24 4.87 6.47
CA LEU A 52 -6.98 5.33 5.87
C LEU A 52 -7.19 6.09 4.56
N ALA A 53 -6.20 6.89 4.18
CA ALA A 53 -6.27 7.72 2.97
C ALA A 53 -6.54 6.87 1.71
N PRO A 54 -7.38 7.35 0.76
CA PRO A 54 -7.66 6.64 -0.49
C PRO A 54 -6.40 6.23 -1.27
N GLU A 55 -5.37 7.06 -1.26
CA GLU A 55 -4.10 6.82 -1.94
C GLU A 55 -3.36 5.61 -1.34
N LEU A 56 -3.45 5.44 -0.02
CA LEU A 56 -2.85 4.30 0.67
C LEU A 56 -3.61 3.00 0.36
N ARG A 57 -4.95 3.05 0.30
CA ARG A 57 -5.73 1.90 -0.18
C ARG A 57 -5.36 1.54 -1.61
N GLY A 58 -5.23 2.53 -2.49
CA GLY A 58 -4.79 2.32 -3.88
C GLY A 58 -3.41 1.68 -3.96
N TYR A 59 -2.48 2.09 -3.10
CA TYR A 59 -1.16 1.47 -2.99
C TYR A 59 -1.26 -0.02 -2.59
N LEU A 60 -2.06 -0.35 -1.57
CA LEU A 60 -2.27 -1.74 -1.14
C LEU A 60 -2.91 -2.62 -2.22
N TYR A 61 -3.90 -2.10 -2.96
CA TYR A 61 -4.46 -2.79 -4.12
C TYR A 61 -3.41 -3.05 -5.20
N GLY A 62 -2.55 -2.07 -5.49
CA GLY A 62 -1.45 -2.23 -6.45
C GLY A 62 -0.47 -3.34 -6.06
N LEU A 63 -0.11 -3.44 -4.77
CA LEU A 63 0.73 -4.53 -4.27
C LEU A 63 0.03 -5.89 -4.36
N CYS A 64 -1.26 -5.96 -4.01
CA CYS A 64 -2.05 -7.18 -4.12
C CYS A 64 -2.13 -7.67 -5.58
N ASP A 65 -2.34 -6.77 -6.53
CA ASP A 65 -2.37 -7.12 -7.95
C ASP A 65 -1.01 -7.60 -8.47
N GLN A 66 0.09 -6.96 -8.05
CA GLN A 66 1.44 -7.45 -8.37
C GLN A 66 1.67 -8.86 -7.82
N ARG A 67 1.21 -9.15 -6.60
CA ARG A 67 1.29 -10.49 -6.01
C ARG A 67 0.46 -11.50 -6.79
N ARG A 68 -0.76 -11.16 -7.20
CA ARG A 68 -1.61 -12.01 -8.04
C ARG A 68 -0.93 -12.33 -9.37
N VAL A 69 -0.36 -11.34 -10.04
CA VAL A 69 0.40 -11.55 -11.28
C VAL A 69 1.59 -12.47 -11.06
N ALA A 70 2.35 -12.30 -9.97
CA ALA A 70 3.46 -13.18 -9.62
C ALA A 70 3.01 -14.63 -9.48
N ILE A 71 1.94 -14.89 -8.74
CA ILE A 71 1.36 -16.24 -8.57
C ILE A 71 0.92 -16.83 -9.93
N TYR A 72 0.16 -16.06 -10.72
CA TYR A 72 -0.37 -16.55 -12.01
C TYR A 72 0.71 -16.75 -13.08
N SER A 73 1.85 -16.08 -12.96
CA SER A 73 3.01 -16.28 -13.83
C SER A 73 3.95 -17.41 -13.37
N GLY A 74 3.59 -18.14 -12.30
CA GLY A 74 4.40 -19.24 -11.75
C GLY A 74 5.52 -18.79 -10.81
N GLY A 75 5.52 -17.52 -10.41
CA GLY A 75 6.27 -17.04 -9.24
C GLY A 75 5.72 -17.67 -7.96
N ARG A 76 6.61 -17.88 -6.99
CA ARG A 76 6.23 -18.39 -5.65
C ARG A 76 5.56 -17.30 -4.85
#